data_AF-A0A533V3U1-F1
#
_entry.id   AF-A0A533V3U1-F1
#
_cell.length_a   1.000
_cell.length_b   1.000
_cell.length_c   1.000
_cell.angle_alpha   90.00
_cell.angle_beta   90.00
_cell.angle_gamma   90.00
#
_symmetry.space_group_name_H-M   'P 1'
#
loop_
_entity.id
_entity.type
_entity.pdbx_description
1 polymer ?
#
loop_
_entity_poly.entity_id
_entity_poly.type
_entity_poly.pdbx_seq_one_letter_code
_entity_poly.pdbx_strand_id
1 'polypeptide(L)'
;MKCSGKVLLTTNTSDDGIAVAAKKKLLENGIDESQIMLGHDIQILEKDDLYVSYEPPDLVIRIVYDKKENGMIKMKNIKMIKI
;
A
#
# COMPACT_ATOMS: atom_id res chain seq x y z
N MET A 1 11.37 5.43 4.81
CA MET A 1 10.07 5.66 5.49
C MET A 1 9.91 4.51 6.47
N LYS A 2 9.60 4.75 7.76
CA LYS A 2 9.40 3.66 8.72
C LYS A 2 7.89 3.37 8.79
N CYS A 3 7.47 2.22 8.28
CA CYS A 3 6.14 1.68 8.49
C CYS A 3 6.19 0.76 9.72
N SER A 4 5.35 0.99 10.72
CA SER A 4 5.21 0.09 11.87
C SER A 4 4.13 -0.98 11.67
N GLY A 5 3.22 -0.76 10.72
CA GLY A 5 2.13 -1.68 10.36
C GLY A 5 2.42 -2.50 9.10
N LYS A 6 1.37 -3.12 8.55
CA LYS A 6 1.41 -3.84 7.27
C LYS A 6 1.19 -2.90 6.09
N VAL A 7 1.55 -3.39 4.90
CA VAL A 7 1.43 -2.70 3.63
C VAL A 7 0.61 -3.57 2.69
N LEU A 8 -0.63 -3.19 2.41
CA LEU A 8 -1.43 -3.83 1.37
C LEU A 8 -1.10 -3.18 0.03
N LEU A 9 -0.48 -3.94 -0.86
CA LEU A 9 -0.20 -3.54 -2.23
C LEU A 9 -1.28 -4.09 -3.17
N THR A 10 -1.99 -3.18 -3.82
CA THR A 10 -3.00 -3.47 -4.83
C THR A 10 -2.54 -2.96 -6.18
N THR A 11 -2.22 -3.88 -7.09
CA THR A 11 -1.98 -3.55 -8.50
C THR A 11 -3.27 -3.77 -9.27
N ASN A 12 -3.88 -2.69 -9.78
CA ASN A 12 -5.11 -2.77 -10.59
C ASN A 12 -4.82 -3.24 -12.03
N THR A 13 -3.85 -4.14 -12.20
CA THR A 13 -3.38 -4.63 -13.49
C THR A 13 -3.04 -6.12 -13.38
N SER A 14 -3.25 -6.85 -14.47
CA SER A 14 -2.81 -8.24 -14.64
C SER A 14 -1.35 -8.34 -15.10
N ASP A 15 -0.64 -7.20 -15.21
CA ASP A 15 0.77 -7.15 -15.54
C ASP A 15 1.62 -7.46 -14.30
N ASP A 16 2.15 -8.68 -14.26
CA ASP A 16 3.04 -9.16 -13.20
C ASP A 16 4.31 -8.31 -13.06
N GLY A 17 4.77 -7.67 -14.15
CA GLY A 17 5.93 -6.79 -14.14
C GLY A 17 5.73 -5.55 -13.27
N ILE A 18 4.50 -5.01 -13.26
CA ILE A 18 4.15 -3.86 -12.40
C ILE A 18 4.14 -4.25 -10.93
N ALA A 19 3.62 -5.43 -10.58
CA ALA A 19 3.62 -5.90 -9.19
C ALA A 19 5.05 -6.08 -8.65
N VAL A 20 5.94 -6.66 -9.48
CA VAL A 20 7.36 -6.82 -9.13
C VAL A 20 8.06 -5.46 -9.00
N ALA A 21 7.87 -4.55 -9.95
CA ALA A 21 8.45 -3.21 -9.91
C ALA A 21 7.96 -2.40 -8.70
N ALA A 22 6.66 -2.50 -8.41
CA ALA A 22 6.04 -1.84 -7.26
C ALA A 22 6.63 -2.34 -5.94
N LYS A 23 6.70 -3.65 -5.75
CA LYS A 23 7.32 -4.26 -4.57
C LYS A 23 8.75 -3.78 -4.39
N LYS A 24 9.56 -3.84 -5.46
CA LYS A 24 10.95 -3.37 -5.44
C LYS A 24 11.06 -1.90 -5.02
N LYS A 25 10.20 -1.03 -5.54
CA LYS A 25 10.17 0.40 -5.15
C LYS A 25 9.82 0.62 -3.68
N LEU A 26 8.92 -0.19 -3.12
CA LEU A 26 8.60 -0.12 -1.68
C LEU A 26 9.80 -0.52 -0.82
N LEU A 27 10.51 -1.59 -1.20
CA LEU A 27 11.75 -2.03 -0.52
C LEU A 27 12.83 -0.93 -0.57
N GLU A 28 13.06 -0.32 -1.74
CA GLU A 28 14.00 0.80 -1.92
C GLU A 28 13.64 2.01 -1.03
N ASN A 29 12.37 2.15 -0.65
CA ASN A 29 11.88 3.23 0.22
C ASN A 29 11.90 2.86 1.72
N GLY A 30 12.42 1.68 2.07
CA GLY A 30 12.61 1.21 3.43
C GLY A 30 11.40 0.52 4.06
N ILE A 31 10.47 0.01 3.25
CA ILE A 31 9.42 -0.92 3.69
C ILE A 31 10.02 -2.32 3.70
N ASP A 32 9.81 -3.08 4.77
CA ASP A 32 10.31 -4.45 4.83
C ASP A 32 9.43 -5.40 3.98
N GLU A 33 10.06 -6.39 3.35
CA GLU A 33 9.35 -7.35 2.50
C GLU A 33 8.26 -8.11 3.27
N SER A 34 8.52 -8.46 4.53
CA SER A 34 7.56 -9.16 5.40
C SER A 34 6.31 -8.35 5.72
N GLN A 35 6.36 -7.03 5.55
CA GLN A 35 5.22 -6.14 5.75
C GLN A 35 4.32 -6.06 4.50
N ILE A 36 4.81 -6.44 3.32
CA ILE A 36 4.10 -6.27 2.05
C ILE A 36 3.21 -7.48 1.78
N MET A 37 1.92 -7.24 1.68
CA MET A 37 0.91 -8.22 1.25
C MET A 37 0.30 -7.77 -0.07
N LEU A 38 0.26 -8.67 -1.05
CA LEU A 38 -0.49 -8.44 -2.30
C LEU A 38 -1.96 -8.79 -2.08
N GLY A 39 -2.87 -7.92 -2.51
CA GLY A 39 -4.29 -8.20 -2.43
C GLY A 39 -5.17 -6.98 -2.70
N HIS A 40 -6.49 -7.22 -2.71
CA HIS A 40 -7.51 -6.19 -2.94
C HIS A 40 -8.41 -5.96 -1.73
N ASP A 41 -8.32 -6.82 -0.71
CA ASP A 41 -9.18 -6.73 0.47
C ASP A 41 -8.67 -5.66 1.43
N ILE A 42 -9.17 -4.43 1.27
CA ILE A 42 -8.82 -3.31 2.14
C ILE A 42 -9.31 -3.51 3.58
N GLN A 43 -10.30 -4.38 3.84
CA GLN A 43 -10.87 -4.57 5.17
C GLN A 43 -9.88 -5.20 6.15
N ILE A 44 -8.84 -5.87 5.64
CA ILE A 44 -7.77 -6.39 6.49
C ILE A 44 -6.96 -5.29 7.14
N LEU A 45 -6.92 -4.07 6.56
CA LEU A 45 -6.09 -2.97 7.07
C LEU A 45 -6.61 -2.45 8.41
N GLU A 46 -5.68 -2.04 9.26
CA GLU A 46 -5.91 -1.42 10.56
C GLU A 46 -5.33 0.00 10.59
N LYS A 47 -5.60 0.74 11.67
CA LYS A 47 -5.00 2.06 11.87
C LYS A 47 -3.47 1.96 11.85
N ASP A 48 -2.84 2.93 11.21
CA ASP A 48 -1.39 3.06 10.98
C ASP A 48 -0.80 2.07 9.95
N ASP A 49 -1.63 1.23 9.33
CA ASP A 49 -1.23 0.47 8.14
C ASP A 49 -1.22 1.33 6.87
N LEU A 50 -0.55 0.81 5.85
CA LEU A 50 -0.44 1.43 4.55
C LEU A 50 -1.26 0.69 3.50
N TYR A 51 -1.97 1.48 2.70
CA TYR A 51 -2.55 1.04 1.45
C TYR A 51 -1.73 1.62 0.30
N VAL A 52 -1.25 0.76 -0.58
CA VAL A 52 -0.48 1.15 -1.78
C VAL A 52 -1.26 0.70 -2.99
N SER A 53 -1.61 1.64 -3.86
CA SER A 53 -2.24 1.34 -5.14
C SER A 53 -1.36 1.80 -6.29
N TYR A 54 -1.35 1.00 -7.37
CA TYR A 54 -0.82 1.47 -8.63
C TYR A 54 -1.88 2.30 -9.36
N GLU A 55 -1.57 3.58 -9.54
CA GLU A 55 -2.36 4.55 -10.29
C GLU A 55 -1.44 5.10 -11.39
N PRO A 56 -1.44 4.49 -12.60
CA PRO A 56 -0.45 4.77 -13.62
C PRO A 56 -0.26 6.28 -13.86
N PRO A 57 1.00 6.77 -13.88
CA PRO A 57 2.26 6.02 -13.87
C PRO A 57 2.87 5.78 -12.47
N ASP A 58 2.17 6.15 -11.40
CA ASP A 58 2.73 6.24 -10.05
C ASP A 58 2.16 5.18 -9.08
N LEU A 59 2.89 4.92 -8.01
CA LEU A 59 2.36 4.27 -6.80
C LEU A 59 1.91 5.33 -5.82
N VAL A 60 0.66 5.24 -5.41
CA VAL A 60 0.09 6.11 -4.38
C VAL A 60 0.10 5.37 -3.06
N ILE A 61 0.81 5.94 -2.07
CA ILE A 61 0.85 5.43 -0.70
C ILE A 61 -0.12 6.24 0.15
N ARG A 62 -1.03 5.53 0.79
CA ARG A 62 -1.99 6.08 1.74
C ARG A 62 -1.79 5.45 3.11
N ILE A 63 -1.89 6.25 4.16
CA ILE A 63 -1.94 5.74 5.53
C ILE A 63 -3.39 5.66 6.00
N VAL A 64 -3.75 4.55 6.62
CA VAL A 64 -5.02 4.41 7.34
C VAL A 64 -4.89 5.18 8.65
N TYR A 65 -5.63 6.28 8.77
CA TYR A 65 -5.58 7.09 9.99
C TYR A 65 -6.75 6.81 10.95
N ASP A 66 -7.79 6.13 10.46
CA ASP A 66 -9.00 5.81 11.22
C ASP A 66 -9.70 4.59 10.59
N LYS A 67 -10.12 3.63 11.41
CA LYS A 67 -11.00 2.52 11.02
C LYS A 67 -12.13 2.49 12.01
N LYS A 68 -13.35 2.73 11.53
CA LYS A 68 -14.55 2.72 12.36
C LYS A 68 -15.02 1.29 12.60
N GLU A 69 -15.73 1.08 13.71
CA GLU A 69 -16.33 -0.21 14.08
C GLU A 69 -17.29 -0.77 13.01
N ASN A 70 -17.88 0.11 12.19
CA ASN A 70 -18.74 -0.29 11.07
C ASN A 70 -17.98 -0.71 9.80
N GLY A 71 -16.65 -0.90 9.87
CA GLY A 71 -15.81 -1.30 8.73
C GLY A 71 -15.42 -0.16 7.78
N MET A 72 -15.80 1.08 8.08
CA MET A 72 -15.41 2.23 7.27
C MET A 72 -13.94 2.60 7.54
N ILE A 73 -13.09 2.48 6.52
CA ILE A 73 -11.67 2.82 6.58
C ILE A 73 -11.46 4.21 6.00
N LYS A 74 -10.73 5.06 6.73
CA LYS A 74 -10.31 6.37 6.22
C LYS A 74 -8.81 6.39 5.99
N MET A 75 -8.46 6.82 4.79
CA MET A 75 -7.08 6.87 4.32
C MET A 75 -6.72 8.29 3.90
N LYS A 76 -5.45 8.66 4.04
CA LYS A 76 -4.91 9.91 3.49
C LYS A 76 -3.67 9.63 2.66
N ASN A 77 -3.53 10.30 1.52
CA ASN A 77 -2.32 10.21 0.71
C ASN A 77 -1.15 10.79 1.49
N ILE A 78 -0.05 10.06 1.56
CA ILE A 78 1.17 10.50 2.25
C ILE A 78 2.38 10.55 1.33
N LYS A 79 2.35 9.81 0.21
CA LYS A 79 3.45 9.79 -0.74
C LYS A 79 3.00 9.30 -2.11
N MET A 80 3.69 9.76 -3.15
CA MET A 80 3.65 9.15 -4.49
C MET A 80 5.07 8.70 -4.85
N ILE A 81 5.20 7.52 -5.46
CA ILE A 81 6.48 6.95 -5.91
C ILE A 81 6.36 6.62 -7.39
N LYS A 82 7.26 7.14 -8.21
CA LYS A 82 7.38 6.78 -9.63
C LYS A 82 7.90 5.35 -9.78
N ILE A 83 7.25 4.55 -10.62
CA ILE A 83 7.74 3.24 -11.07
C ILE A 83 8.65 3.41 -12.27
#